data_AF-A0A067JVX6-F1
#
_entry.id   AF-A0A067JVX6-F1
#
_cell.length_a   1.000
_cell.length_b   1.000
_cell.length_c   1.000
_cell.angle_alpha   90.00
_cell.angle_beta   90.00
_cell.angle_gamma   90.00
#
_symmetry.space_group_name_H-M   'P 1'
#
loop_
_entity.id
_entity.type
_entity.pdbx_description
1 polymer ?
#
loop_
_entity_poly.entity_id
_entity_poly.type
_entity_poly.pdbx_seq_one_letter_code
_entity_poly.pdbx_strand_id
1 'polypeptide(L)'
;MILLMMPFDLPQDQLVPPRPTSGPWFTFDDVPPSKWRSRIREFNAWLDTQMTFPLTILKKVLAEFSSRFTGSLREWFFNGLSEYQQKQFLASAKISNALVTIHNQFLGNYQLIFQQRKQEFFDRKCCSLKFRDLEQHYQ
;
A
#
# COMPACT_ATOMS: atom_id res chain seq x y z
N MET A 1 -23.62 -50.79 26.37
CA MET A 1 -23.54 -49.37 26.79
C MET A 1 -23.78 -48.51 25.55
N ILE A 2 -24.64 -47.52 25.68
CA ILE A 2 -25.35 -46.78 24.62
C ILE A 2 -24.60 -45.48 24.25
N LEU A 3 -24.66 -45.09 22.95
CA LEU A 3 -24.44 -43.75 22.32
C LEU A 3 -23.03 -43.11 22.49
N LEU A 4 -22.43 -42.40 21.53
CA LEU A 4 -22.96 -41.31 20.70
C LEU A 4 -22.20 -41.14 19.36
N MET A 5 -22.95 -40.54 18.44
CA MET A 5 -22.63 -40.06 17.10
C MET A 5 -21.94 -38.66 17.15
N MET A 6 -21.37 -38.25 16.01
CA MET A 6 -20.98 -36.87 15.59
C MET A 6 -19.51 -36.45 15.83
N PRO A 7 -18.99 -35.46 15.08
CA PRO A 7 -18.81 -35.45 13.63
C PRO A 7 -17.36 -35.06 13.26
N PHE A 8 -17.04 -35.18 11.98
CA PHE A 8 -15.79 -34.68 11.40
C PHE A 8 -15.87 -33.16 11.32
N ASP A 9 -15.36 -32.44 12.31
CA ASP A 9 -15.20 -30.98 12.25
C ASP A 9 -13.71 -30.61 12.32
N LEU A 10 -13.20 -30.19 11.17
CA LEU A 10 -11.91 -29.52 11.01
C LEU A 10 -12.00 -28.09 11.57
N PRO A 11 -10.98 -27.61 12.28
CA PRO A 11 -10.63 -26.20 12.20
C PRO A 11 -9.50 -26.04 11.18
N GLN A 12 -9.84 -25.45 10.04
CA GLN A 12 -8.90 -24.68 9.24
C GLN A 12 -8.33 -23.58 10.13
N ASP A 13 -7.07 -23.72 10.54
CA ASP A 13 -6.23 -22.56 10.78
C ASP A 13 -4.91 -22.81 10.06
N GLN A 14 -4.93 -22.49 8.77
CA GLN A 14 -3.71 -22.20 8.03
C GLN A 14 -2.98 -21.13 8.84
N LEU A 15 -1.74 -21.43 9.24
CA LEU A 15 -0.79 -20.47 9.81
C LEU A 15 -0.62 -19.30 8.84
N VAL A 16 -1.50 -18.30 8.94
CA VAL A 16 -1.22 -16.96 8.45
C VAL A 16 0.03 -16.52 9.20
N PRO A 17 1.12 -16.14 8.52
CA PRO A 17 2.33 -15.72 9.20
C PRO A 17 1.97 -14.62 10.21
N PRO A 18 2.46 -14.72 11.47
CA PRO A 18 2.06 -13.80 12.52
C PRO A 18 2.32 -12.36 12.07
N ARG A 19 1.29 -11.53 12.23
CA ARG A 19 1.36 -10.09 12.02
C ARG A 19 2.61 -9.56 12.72
N PRO A 20 3.56 -8.91 12.03
CA PRO A 20 4.69 -8.26 12.68
C PRO A 20 4.16 -7.27 13.70
N THR A 21 4.29 -7.58 14.98
CA THR A 21 3.65 -6.84 16.08
C THR A 21 4.50 -5.65 16.56
N SER A 22 5.67 -5.45 15.94
CA SER A 22 6.62 -4.38 16.26
C SER A 22 7.22 -3.81 14.98
N GLY A 23 7.19 -2.48 14.83
CA GLY A 23 7.72 -1.71 13.70
C GLY A 23 6.66 -0.86 12.96
N PRO A 24 7.07 0.11 12.13
CA PRO A 24 6.15 1.06 11.50
C PRO A 24 5.22 0.38 10.49
N TRP A 25 3.97 0.86 10.42
CA TRP A 25 3.01 0.51 9.38
C TRP A 25 3.18 1.46 8.19
N PHE A 26 3.00 0.95 6.97
CA PHE A 26 3.13 1.76 5.75
C PHE A 26 1.75 2.01 5.15
N THR A 27 1.43 3.30 4.99
CA THR A 27 0.17 3.77 4.42
C THR A 27 0.34 5.14 3.76
N PHE A 28 -0.60 5.48 2.89
CA PHE A 28 -0.78 6.81 2.32
C PHE A 28 -2.01 7.54 2.90
N ASP A 29 -2.85 6.85 3.68
CA ASP A 29 -4.18 7.34 4.05
C ASP A 29 -4.19 8.36 5.20
N ASP A 30 -3.11 8.43 5.97
CA ASP A 30 -2.88 9.37 7.06
C ASP A 30 -2.29 10.72 6.58
N VAL A 31 -1.94 10.84 5.30
CA VAL A 31 -1.38 12.07 4.71
C VAL A 31 -2.14 12.49 3.45
N PRO A 32 -2.30 13.81 3.23
CA PRO A 32 -2.90 14.28 1.98
C PRO A 32 -2.00 13.91 0.78
N PRO A 33 -2.58 13.77 -0.41
CA PRO A 33 -1.81 13.36 -1.59
C PRO A 33 -0.65 14.28 -1.99
N SER A 34 -0.74 15.57 -1.65
CA SER A 34 0.37 16.53 -1.81
C SER A 34 1.65 16.07 -1.09
N LYS A 35 1.51 15.27 -0.01
CA LYS A 35 2.62 14.73 0.79
C LYS A 35 3.02 13.31 0.41
N TRP A 36 2.36 12.64 -0.53
CA TRP A 36 2.68 11.25 -0.90
C TRP A 36 4.12 11.07 -1.40
N ARG A 37 4.69 12.07 -2.11
CA ARG A 37 6.12 12.05 -2.47
C ARG A 37 7.03 12.01 -1.25
N SER A 38 6.69 12.76 -0.20
CA SER A 38 7.44 12.76 1.05
C SER A 38 7.30 11.42 1.76
N ARG A 39 6.09 10.87 1.78
CA ARG A 39 5.83 9.55 2.37
C ARG A 39 6.61 8.43 1.69
N ILE A 40 6.76 8.45 0.36
CA ILE A 40 7.61 7.48 -0.36
C ILE A 40 9.08 7.61 0.07
N ARG A 41 9.57 8.82 0.37
CA ARG A 41 10.93 9.00 0.89
C ARG A 41 11.09 8.42 2.30
N GLU A 42 10.07 8.53 3.14
CA GLU A 42 10.06 7.87 4.46
C GLU A 42 10.12 6.34 4.32
N PHE A 43 9.39 5.76 3.36
CA PHE A 43 9.49 4.34 3.03
C PHE A 43 10.91 3.96 2.59
N ASN A 44 11.52 4.77 1.72
CA ASN A 44 12.90 4.57 1.28
C ASN A 44 13.89 4.57 2.46
N ALA A 45 13.79 5.56 3.35
CA ALA A 45 14.67 5.66 4.52
C ALA A 45 14.58 4.43 5.43
N TRP A 46 13.37 3.88 5.61
CA TRP A 46 13.20 2.64 6.36
C TRP A 46 13.84 1.44 5.63
N LEU A 47 13.60 1.29 4.33
CA LEU A 47 14.18 0.21 3.52
C LEU A 47 15.72 0.27 3.51
N ASP A 48 16.30 1.46 3.33
CA ASP A 48 17.75 1.68 3.39
C ASP A 48 18.30 1.29 4.77
N THR A 49 17.61 1.66 5.85
CA THR A 49 17.98 1.26 7.21
C THR A 49 18.01 -0.25 7.35
N GLN A 50 16.99 -0.98 6.86
CA GLN A 50 16.97 -2.44 6.90
C GLN A 50 18.12 -3.06 6.09
N MET A 51 18.53 -2.44 4.98
CA MET A 51 19.64 -2.92 4.17
C MET A 51 21.03 -2.66 4.78
N THR A 52 21.13 -1.90 5.88
CA THR A 52 22.41 -1.72 6.59
C THR A 52 22.81 -2.95 7.43
N PHE A 53 21.85 -3.82 7.78
CA PHE A 53 22.13 -5.01 8.56
C PHE A 53 22.89 -6.06 7.71
N PRO A 54 23.97 -6.66 8.25
CA PRO A 54 24.77 -7.62 7.50
C PRO A 54 23.96 -8.86 7.13
N LEU A 55 24.26 -9.45 5.95
CA LEU A 55 23.59 -10.65 5.42
C LEU A 55 22.10 -10.48 5.09
N THR A 56 21.59 -9.24 5.09
CA THR A 56 20.20 -8.96 4.73
C THR A 56 19.98 -9.17 3.22
N ILE A 57 18.89 -9.87 2.89
CA ILE A 57 18.49 -10.17 1.52
C ILE A 57 17.33 -9.24 1.16
N LEU A 58 17.49 -8.45 0.08
CA LEU A 58 16.49 -7.47 -0.35
C LEU A 58 15.08 -8.07 -0.48
N LYS A 59 14.96 -9.27 -1.06
CA LYS A 59 13.67 -9.96 -1.18
C LYS A 59 12.97 -10.17 0.18
N LYS A 60 13.73 -10.48 1.24
CA LYS A 60 13.19 -10.64 2.60
C LYS A 60 12.72 -9.29 3.16
N VAL A 61 13.51 -8.23 2.96
CA VAL A 61 13.15 -6.87 3.37
C VAL A 61 11.89 -6.39 2.65
N LEU A 62 11.78 -6.62 1.34
CA LEU A 62 10.60 -6.24 0.57
C LEU A 62 9.36 -7.06 0.98
N ALA A 63 9.53 -8.34 1.32
CA ALA A 63 8.44 -9.15 1.84
C ALA A 63 7.94 -8.61 3.18
N GLU A 64 8.86 -8.28 4.10
CA GLU A 64 8.52 -7.65 5.38
C GLU A 64 7.83 -6.30 5.16
N PHE A 65 8.39 -5.45 4.30
CA PHE A 65 7.82 -4.16 3.92
C PHE A 65 6.38 -4.30 3.44
N SER A 66 6.11 -5.20 2.49
CA SER A 66 4.76 -5.44 1.96
C SER A 66 3.80 -6.05 2.99
N SER A 67 4.30 -6.86 3.93
CA SER A 67 3.47 -7.43 5.00
C SER A 67 2.95 -6.37 5.97
N ARG A 68 3.62 -5.21 6.03
CA ARG A 68 3.29 -4.06 6.86
C ARG A 68 2.46 -3.01 6.12
N PHE A 69 1.98 -3.30 4.91
CA PHE A 69 1.07 -2.41 4.19
C PHE A 69 -0.30 -2.38 4.85
N THR A 70 -0.89 -1.18 4.92
CA THR A 70 -2.24 -0.96 5.45
C THR A 70 -3.04 -0.06 4.51
N GLY A 71 -4.36 -0.06 4.70
CA GLY A 71 -5.30 0.79 3.95
C GLY A 71 -5.16 0.69 2.44
N SER A 72 -5.11 1.82 1.72
CA SER A 72 -5.05 1.88 0.25
C SER A 72 -3.84 1.14 -0.32
N LEU A 73 -2.70 1.15 0.39
CA LEU A 73 -1.49 0.46 -0.05
C LEU A 73 -1.65 -1.07 0.02
N ARG A 74 -2.31 -1.57 1.07
CA ARG A 74 -2.64 -2.98 1.24
C ARG A 74 -3.64 -3.45 0.18
N GLU A 75 -4.70 -2.68 -0.01
CA GLU A 75 -5.75 -2.98 -0.99
C GLU A 75 -5.16 -3.11 -2.39
N TRP A 76 -4.34 -2.14 -2.80
CA TRP A 76 -3.62 -2.21 -4.06
C TRP A 76 -2.72 -3.45 -4.17
N PHE A 77 -1.90 -3.72 -3.15
CA PHE A 77 -0.88 -4.77 -3.26
C PHE A 77 -1.47 -6.19 -3.26
N PHE A 78 -2.41 -6.47 -2.35
CA PHE A 78 -2.94 -7.83 -2.16
C PHE A 78 -4.15 -8.12 -3.03
N ASN A 79 -5.02 -7.13 -3.25
CA ASN A 79 -6.28 -7.32 -3.98
C ASN A 79 -6.21 -6.74 -5.40
N GLY A 80 -5.42 -5.69 -5.61
CA GLY A 80 -5.28 -5.03 -6.91
C GLY A 80 -4.22 -5.63 -7.84
N LEU A 81 -3.16 -6.23 -7.31
CA LEU A 81 -2.10 -6.86 -8.12
C LEU A 81 -2.35 -8.37 -8.28
N SER A 82 -2.08 -8.88 -9.48
CA SER A 82 -1.97 -10.32 -9.71
C SER A 82 -0.81 -10.95 -8.93
N GLU A 83 -0.88 -12.25 -8.66
CA GLU A 83 0.20 -12.99 -7.99
C GLU A 83 1.55 -12.83 -8.72
N TYR A 84 1.53 -12.78 -10.05
CA TYR A 84 2.74 -12.52 -10.85
C TYR A 84 3.33 -11.14 -10.55
N GLN A 85 2.50 -10.09 -10.52
CA GLN A 85 2.96 -8.73 -10.22
C GLN A 85 3.49 -8.60 -8.79
N GLN A 86 2.86 -9.27 -7.82
CA GLN A 86 3.37 -9.33 -6.44
C GLN A 86 4.74 -10.03 -6.39
N LYS A 87 4.91 -11.15 -7.09
CA LYS A 87 6.21 -11.85 -7.21
C LYS A 87 7.27 -10.97 -7.88
N GLN A 88 6.92 -10.23 -8.93
CA GLN A 88 7.83 -9.28 -9.58
C GLN A 88 8.26 -8.16 -8.64
N PHE A 89 7.33 -7.60 -7.86
CA PHE A 89 7.65 -6.60 -6.84
C PHE A 89 8.66 -7.14 -5.83
N LEU A 90 8.44 -8.34 -5.28
CA LEU A 90 9.34 -8.98 -4.32
C LEU A 90 10.68 -9.42 -4.93
N ALA A 91 10.73 -9.65 -6.24
CA ALA A 91 11.93 -9.99 -6.99
C ALA A 91 12.71 -8.76 -7.49
N SER A 92 12.33 -7.55 -7.06
CA SER A 92 13.03 -6.31 -7.45
C SER A 92 14.52 -6.37 -7.16
N ALA A 93 15.34 -6.00 -8.13
CA ALA A 93 16.80 -6.01 -8.01
C ALA A 93 17.35 -4.90 -7.08
N LYS A 94 16.59 -3.82 -6.89
CA LYS A 94 16.94 -2.65 -6.08
C LYS A 94 15.71 -2.09 -5.37
N ILE A 95 15.90 -1.45 -4.22
CA ILE A 95 14.85 -0.69 -3.51
C ILE A 95 14.17 0.30 -4.44
N SER A 96 14.97 1.03 -5.24
CA SER A 96 14.46 2.01 -6.21
C SER A 96 13.41 1.45 -7.15
N ASN A 97 13.57 0.19 -7.59
CA ASN A 97 12.64 -0.42 -8.55
C ASN A 97 11.29 -0.69 -7.88
N ALA A 98 11.29 -1.23 -6.66
CA ALA A 98 10.08 -1.46 -5.89
C ALA A 98 9.34 -0.13 -5.58
N LEU A 99 10.08 0.91 -5.18
CA LEU A 99 9.50 2.22 -4.91
C LEU A 99 8.97 2.91 -6.17
N VAL A 100 9.60 2.71 -7.33
CA VAL A 100 9.07 3.21 -8.61
C VAL A 100 7.74 2.54 -8.94
N THR A 101 7.56 1.25 -8.65
CA THR A 101 6.25 0.58 -8.81
C THR A 101 5.16 1.24 -7.96
N ILE A 102 5.45 1.53 -6.68
CA ILE A 102 4.53 2.25 -5.79
C ILE A 102 4.29 3.67 -6.31
N HIS A 103 5.34 4.37 -6.70
CA HIS A 103 5.26 5.73 -7.23
C HIS A 103 4.37 5.79 -8.47
N ASN A 104 4.53 4.88 -9.43
CA ASN A 104 3.74 4.89 -10.65
C ASN A 104 2.26 4.61 -10.36
N GLN A 105 1.97 3.69 -9.43
CA GLN A 105 0.60 3.43 -9.01
C GLN A 105 -0.04 4.65 -8.34
N PHE A 106 0.61 5.20 -7.33
CA PHE A 106 -0.01 6.19 -6.44
C PHE A 106 0.22 7.63 -6.89
N LEU A 107 1.25 7.95 -7.67
CA LEU A 107 1.50 9.32 -8.11
C LEU A 107 1.28 9.46 -9.62
N GLY A 108 1.60 8.43 -10.40
CA GLY A 108 1.31 8.39 -11.84
C GLY A 108 -0.19 8.40 -12.12
N ASN A 109 -0.95 7.49 -11.49
CA ASN A 109 -2.40 7.44 -11.66
C ASN A 109 -3.13 8.50 -10.83
N TYR A 110 -2.60 8.90 -9.67
CA TYR A 110 -3.26 9.94 -8.86
C TYR A 110 -3.35 11.27 -9.59
N GLN A 111 -2.35 11.65 -10.39
CA GLN A 111 -2.45 12.87 -11.18
C GLN A 111 -3.69 12.83 -12.08
N LEU A 112 -3.95 11.69 -12.75
CA LEU A 112 -5.12 11.48 -13.60
C LEU A 112 -6.42 11.43 -12.79
N ILE A 113 -6.45 10.62 -11.72
CA ILE A 113 -7.62 10.44 -10.84
C ILE A 113 -7.97 11.76 -10.14
N PHE A 114 -6.99 12.54 -9.72
CA PHE A 114 -7.19 13.85 -9.10
C PHE A 114 -7.76 14.86 -10.08
N GLN A 115 -7.24 14.91 -11.31
CA GLN A 115 -7.81 15.76 -12.36
C GLN A 115 -9.23 15.34 -12.69
N GLN A 116 -9.48 14.04 -12.82
CA GLN A 116 -10.82 13.51 -13.04
C GLN A 116 -11.75 13.84 -11.87
N ARG A 117 -11.31 13.69 -10.61
CA ARG A 117 -12.12 14.00 -9.42
C ARG A 117 -12.37 15.50 -9.27
N LYS A 118 -11.41 16.35 -9.65
CA LYS A 118 -11.62 17.80 -9.79
C LYS A 118 -12.69 18.08 -10.84
N GLN A 119 -12.58 17.46 -12.00
CA GLN A 119 -13.52 17.65 -13.11
C GLN A 119 -14.92 17.14 -12.74
N GLU A 120 -15.05 15.96 -12.14
CA GLU A 120 -16.30 15.44 -11.60
C GLU A 120 -16.88 16.34 -10.50
N PHE A 121 -16.03 16.94 -9.66
CA PHE A 121 -16.48 17.90 -8.65
C PHE A 121 -17.02 19.18 -9.30
N PHE A 122 -16.37 19.69 -10.35
CA PHE A 122 -16.86 20.81 -11.14
C PHE A 122 -18.16 20.47 -11.88
N ASP A 123 -18.23 19.31 -12.54
CA ASP A 123 -19.38 18.87 -13.33
C ASP A 123 -20.61 18.61 -12.44
N ARG A 124 -20.41 18.12 -11.21
CA ARG A 124 -21.49 17.91 -10.23
C ARG A 124 -21.95 19.19 -9.54
N LYS A 125 -21.14 20.25 -9.53
CA LYS A 125 -21.47 21.56 -8.96
C LYS A 125 -21.75 22.53 -10.09
N CYS A 126 -22.98 22.49 -10.63
CA CYS A 126 -23.50 23.53 -11.52
C CYS A 126 -23.17 24.93 -10.98
N CYS A 127 -22.34 25.66 -11.72
CA CYS A 127 -22.15 27.11 -11.70
C CYS A 127 -22.13 27.78 -10.30
N SER A 128 -20.97 27.83 -9.61
CA SER A 128 -20.74 28.89 -8.60
C SER A 128 -19.32 29.01 -7.99
N LEU A 129 -18.44 28.01 -8.11
CA LEU A 129 -17.11 28.09 -7.47
C LEU A 129 -16.05 28.72 -8.38
N LYS A 130 -15.40 29.78 -7.89
CA LYS A 130 -14.29 30.45 -8.59
C LYS A 130 -13.00 29.68 -8.34
N PHE A 131 -12.11 29.65 -9.34
CA PHE A 131 -10.84 28.93 -9.29
C PHE A 131 -9.99 29.21 -8.02
N ARG A 132 -10.08 30.43 -7.48
CA ARG A 132 -9.38 30.85 -6.25
C ARG A 132 -9.80 30.10 -4.99
N ASP A 133 -11.00 29.56 -4.92
CA ASP A 133 -11.48 28.83 -3.74
C ASP A 133 -10.97 27.38 -3.67
N LEU A 134 -10.37 26.88 -4.77
CA LEU A 134 -9.81 25.52 -4.83
C LEU A 134 -8.43 25.38 -4.20
N GLU A 135 -7.62 26.43 -4.22
CA GLU A 135 -6.29 26.38 -3.60
C GLU A 135 -6.38 26.26 -2.08
N GLN A 136 -7.42 26.80 -1.45
CA GLN A 136 -7.61 26.67 0.01
C GLN A 136 -8.08 25.27 0.45
N HIS A 137 -8.67 24.46 -0.43
CA HIS A 137 -9.22 23.15 -0.05
C HIS A 137 -8.22 21.99 -0.18
N TYR A 138 -7.11 22.21 -0.88
CA TYR A 138 -6.14 21.16 -1.24
C TYR A 138 -4.69 21.45 -0.81
N GLN A 139 -4.47 22.41 0.09
CA GLN A 139 -3.18 22.63 0.76
C GLN A 139 -2.93 21.57 1.83
#